data_AF-A0A9E5V8I3-F1
#
_entry.id   AF-A0A9E5V8I3-F1
#
_cell.length_a   1.000
_cell.length_b   1.000
_cell.length_c   1.000
_cell.angle_alpha   90.00
_cell.angle_beta   90.00
_cell.angle_gamma   90.00
#
_symmetry.space_group_name_H-M   'P 1'
#
loop_
_entity.id
_entity.type
_entity.pdbx_description
1 polymer ?
#
loop_
_entity_poly.entity_id
_entity_poly.type
_entity_poly.pdbx_seq_one_letter_code
_entity_poly.pdbx_strand_id
1 'polypeptide(L)'
;MKEQQNLNTLFPDNLISRDEAVELLFGKGTLDNNVQIEEESEVGNIGAGLDWGSTQAKLLLNPGLYWRLKTLRISLNREIRLTIDSWDLGIGEEAAKEVARTCIKEKLASPSAETIPHLETVLKQDDLYGEEFISDRPVLQSLLELLLTDSDKEEIAIAAA
;
A
#
# COMPACT_ATOMS: atom_id res chain seq x y z
N MET A 1 -36.08 12.21 45.84
CA MET A 1 -35.48 11.07 45.12
C MET A 1 -35.70 11.31 43.64
N LYS A 2 -34.64 11.58 42.87
CA LYS A 2 -34.70 11.68 41.42
C LYS A 2 -33.80 10.59 40.87
N GLU A 3 -34.41 9.71 40.07
CA GLU A 3 -33.81 8.57 39.41
C GLU A 3 -32.64 9.00 38.53
N GLN A 4 -31.49 8.38 38.74
CA GLN A 4 -30.37 8.40 37.81
C GLN A 4 -30.70 7.43 36.68
N GLN A 5 -30.97 7.96 35.48
CA GLN A 5 -31.01 7.15 34.27
C GLN A 5 -29.57 6.81 33.88
N ASN A 6 -29.21 5.54 34.10
CA ASN A 6 -27.96 4.94 33.69
C ASN A 6 -28.03 4.65 32.18
N LEU A 7 -27.26 5.40 31.39
CA LEU A 7 -27.16 5.29 29.92
C LEU A 7 -25.98 4.39 29.48
N ASN A 8 -25.65 3.34 30.23
CA ASN A 8 -24.58 2.40 29.84
C ASN A 8 -25.09 1.17 29.09
N THR A 9 -25.90 1.33 28.04
CA THR A 9 -26.23 0.19 27.15
C THR A 9 -26.48 0.64 25.71
N LEU A 10 -25.48 1.17 25.03
CA LEU A 10 -25.43 1.15 23.57
C LEU A 10 -23.95 1.21 23.19
N PHE A 11 -23.50 0.33 22.29
CA PHE A 11 -22.11 -0.02 21.93
C PHE A 11 -21.52 -1.17 22.78
N PRO A 12 -21.52 -2.42 22.28
CA PRO A 12 -20.64 -3.44 22.80
C PRO A 12 -19.20 -3.12 22.39
N ASP A 13 -18.26 -3.40 23.28
CA ASP A 13 -16.81 -3.33 23.07
C ASP A 13 -16.37 -4.25 21.92
N ASN A 14 -16.52 -3.81 20.68
CA ASN A 14 -15.88 -4.44 19.51
C ASN A 14 -14.75 -3.54 18.96
N LEU A 15 -13.98 -2.96 19.87
CA LEU A 15 -12.68 -2.39 19.54
C LEU A 15 -11.75 -3.59 19.32
N ILE A 16 -11.61 -4.01 18.06
CA ILE A 16 -10.53 -4.88 17.62
C ILE A 16 -9.24 -4.28 18.17
N SER A 17 -8.41 -5.11 18.82
CA SER A 17 -7.14 -4.63 19.37
C SER A 17 -6.28 -4.11 18.23
N ARG A 18 -5.46 -3.08 18.47
CA ARG A 18 -4.55 -2.52 17.47
C ARG A 18 -3.68 -3.60 16.80
N ASP A 19 -3.20 -4.58 17.56
CA ASP A 19 -2.40 -5.69 17.04
C ASP A 19 -3.25 -6.64 16.18
N GLU A 20 -4.51 -6.82 16.52
CA GLU A 20 -5.49 -7.65 15.82
C GLU A 20 -5.94 -6.98 14.51
N ALA A 21 -6.00 -5.65 14.47
CA ALA A 21 -6.22 -4.88 13.25
C ALA A 21 -5.02 -5.05 12.29
N VAL A 22 -3.78 -4.91 12.77
CA VAL A 22 -2.59 -5.13 11.93
C VAL A 22 -2.52 -6.57 11.41
N GLU A 23 -2.89 -7.57 12.21
CA GLU A 23 -2.93 -8.96 11.76
C GLU A 23 -4.04 -9.23 10.74
N LEU A 24 -5.23 -8.64 10.90
CA LEU A 24 -6.32 -8.73 9.93
C LEU A 24 -5.98 -8.02 8.60
N LEU A 25 -5.30 -6.88 8.67
CA LEU A 25 -4.93 -6.05 7.52
C LEU A 25 -3.62 -6.50 6.85
N PHE A 26 -2.80 -7.37 7.44
CA PHE A 26 -1.53 -7.76 6.80
C PHE A 26 -1.21 -9.25 6.94
N GLY A 27 -2.14 -10.03 7.50
CA GLY A 27 -2.10 -11.48 7.51
C GLY A 27 -2.31 -12.06 6.11
N LYS A 28 -1.66 -13.20 5.82
CA LYS A 28 -1.71 -13.88 4.52
C LYS A 28 -3.11 -14.42 4.19
N GLY A 29 -3.99 -13.55 3.69
CA GLY A 29 -5.25 -13.90 3.06
C GLY A 29 -5.08 -14.07 1.55
N THR A 30 -5.49 -15.22 1.02
CA THR A 30 -5.53 -15.50 -0.42
C THR A 30 -6.62 -14.66 -1.09
N LEU A 31 -6.23 -13.81 -2.04
CA LEU A 31 -7.09 -12.88 -2.74
C LEU A 31 -7.50 -13.43 -4.11
N ASP A 32 -8.79 -13.71 -4.30
CA ASP A 32 -9.42 -13.80 -5.62
C ASP A 32 -10.45 -12.68 -5.71
N ASN A 33 -10.27 -11.71 -6.63
CA ASN A 33 -11.31 -11.22 -7.54
C ASN A 33 -10.99 -9.89 -8.24
N ASN A 34 -11.52 -9.84 -9.47
CA ASN A 34 -11.95 -8.75 -10.34
C ASN A 34 -11.47 -7.32 -10.08
N VAL A 35 -10.70 -6.83 -11.06
CA VAL A 35 -9.94 -5.58 -11.01
C VAL A 35 -10.74 -4.47 -11.69
N GLN A 36 -11.05 -3.41 -10.95
CA GLN A 36 -11.25 -2.09 -11.54
C GLN A 36 -9.88 -1.45 -11.78
N ILE A 37 -9.64 -1.01 -13.01
CA ILE A 37 -8.41 -0.34 -13.43
C ILE A 37 -8.54 1.12 -13.03
N GLU A 38 -7.68 1.59 -12.13
CA GLU A 38 -7.55 3.03 -11.84
C GLU A 38 -6.87 3.75 -13.01
N GLU A 39 -7.37 4.96 -13.26
CA GLU A 39 -6.83 5.87 -14.25
C GLU A 39 -5.49 6.44 -13.75
N GLU A 40 -4.45 6.48 -14.60
CA GLU A 40 -3.10 7.00 -14.24
C GLU A 40 -3.13 8.43 -13.62
N SER A 41 -4.21 9.18 -13.85
CA SER A 41 -4.47 10.52 -13.34
C SER A 41 -4.57 10.57 -11.81
N GLU A 42 -5.12 9.53 -11.19
CA GLU A 42 -5.35 9.50 -9.75
C GLU A 42 -4.04 9.35 -9.00
N VAL A 43 -3.09 8.54 -9.51
CA VAL A 43 -1.85 8.15 -8.82
C VAL A 43 -0.80 9.29 -8.73
N GLY A 44 -0.92 10.37 -9.51
CA GLY A 44 -0.04 11.55 -9.47
C GLY A 44 1.40 11.29 -9.95
N ASN A 45 2.30 12.28 -9.97
CA ASN A 45 3.70 12.08 -10.42
C ASN A 45 4.64 11.69 -9.25
N ILE A 46 5.50 10.67 -9.41
CA ILE A 46 6.59 10.33 -8.46
C ILE A 46 7.75 11.33 -8.53
N GLY A 47 7.86 12.11 -9.60
CA GLY A 47 9.03 12.98 -9.83
C GLY A 47 9.33 14.00 -8.72
N ALA A 48 8.33 14.36 -7.91
CA ALA A 48 8.54 15.23 -6.75
C ALA A 48 8.98 14.42 -5.53
N GLY A 49 10.19 14.70 -5.02
CA GLY A 49 10.72 14.07 -3.81
C GLY A 49 11.50 12.76 -4.03
N LEU A 50 11.82 12.41 -5.28
CA LEU A 50 12.65 11.25 -5.57
C LEU A 50 14.05 11.43 -4.96
N ASP A 51 14.42 10.58 -4.01
CA ASP A 51 15.72 10.50 -3.36
C ASP A 51 16.13 9.02 -3.19
N TRP A 52 16.77 8.49 -4.21
CA TRP A 52 17.36 7.13 -4.19
C TRP A 52 18.86 7.20 -3.93
N GLY A 53 19.33 8.30 -3.33
CA GLY A 53 20.75 8.61 -3.16
C GLY A 53 21.53 8.45 -4.47
N SER A 54 22.62 7.68 -4.43
CA SER A 54 23.49 7.48 -5.60
C SER A 54 22.83 6.79 -6.80
N THR A 55 21.70 6.09 -6.61
CA THR A 55 20.96 5.40 -7.69
C THR A 55 20.00 6.34 -8.43
N GLN A 56 19.68 7.51 -7.86
CA GLN A 56 18.72 8.46 -8.45
C GLN A 56 19.10 8.90 -9.87
N ALA A 57 20.38 9.19 -10.12
CA ALA A 57 20.84 9.57 -11.45
C ALA A 57 20.58 8.47 -12.49
N LYS A 58 20.76 7.19 -12.12
CA LYS A 58 20.50 6.06 -13.01
C LYS A 58 19.01 5.92 -13.34
N LEU A 59 18.13 6.22 -12.38
CA LEU A 59 16.68 6.22 -12.58
C LEU A 59 16.24 7.37 -13.48
N LEU A 60 16.68 8.59 -13.17
CA LEU A 60 16.26 9.78 -13.92
C LEU A 60 16.81 9.82 -15.35
N LEU A 61 18.02 9.28 -15.56
CA LEU A 61 18.67 9.27 -16.87
C LEU A 61 18.30 8.05 -17.72
N ASN A 62 17.51 7.12 -17.19
CA ASN A 62 17.00 5.95 -17.92
C ASN A 62 15.48 6.00 -18.01
N PRO A 63 14.92 6.51 -19.13
CA PRO A 63 13.48 6.60 -19.33
C PRO A 63 12.74 5.26 -19.15
N GLY A 64 13.40 4.14 -19.50
CA GLY A 64 12.84 2.80 -19.31
C GLY A 64 12.69 2.45 -17.83
N LEU A 65 13.72 2.69 -17.01
CA LEU A 65 13.64 2.45 -15.57
C LEU A 65 12.65 3.40 -14.88
N TYR A 66 12.57 4.65 -15.32
CA TYR A 66 11.57 5.59 -14.81
C TYR A 66 10.14 5.14 -15.12
N TRP A 67 9.88 4.67 -16.34
CA TRP A 67 8.60 4.08 -16.71
C TRP A 67 8.29 2.84 -15.86
N ARG A 68 9.26 1.93 -15.66
CA ARG A 68 9.09 0.76 -14.80
C ARG A 68 8.78 1.13 -13.36
N LEU A 69 9.38 2.19 -12.82
CA LEU A 69 9.07 2.69 -11.47
C LEU A 69 7.63 3.22 -11.40
N LYS A 70 7.16 3.92 -12.43
CA LYS A 70 5.75 4.36 -12.53
C LYS A 70 4.80 3.15 -12.55
N THR A 71 5.06 2.18 -13.41
CA THR A 71 4.27 0.94 -13.53
C THR A 71 4.29 0.14 -12.23
N LEU A 72 5.44 0.02 -11.56
CA LEU A 72 5.57 -0.65 -10.28
C LEU A 72 4.69 0.01 -9.21
N ARG A 73 4.72 1.34 -9.10
CA ARG A 73 3.86 2.06 -8.16
C ARG A 73 2.38 1.83 -8.45
N ILE A 74 1.96 1.90 -9.72
CA ILE A 74 0.55 1.65 -10.09
C ILE A 74 0.15 0.23 -9.66
N SER A 75 1.01 -0.75 -9.93
CA SER A 75 0.77 -2.15 -9.60
C SER A 75 0.71 -2.39 -8.08
N LEU A 76 1.58 -1.73 -7.30
CA LEU A 76 1.58 -1.80 -5.84
C LEU A 76 0.31 -1.16 -5.23
N ASN A 77 -0.12 0.00 -5.73
CA ASN A 77 -1.36 0.64 -5.28
C ASN A 77 -2.58 -0.25 -5.56
N ARG A 78 -2.62 -0.85 -6.74
CA ARG A 78 -3.67 -1.81 -7.08
C ARG A 78 -3.64 -3.04 -6.16
N GLU A 79 -2.46 -3.61 -5.91
CA GLU A 79 -2.36 -4.80 -5.06
C GLU A 79 -2.77 -4.50 -3.62
N ILE A 80 -2.33 -3.37 -3.02
CA ILE A 80 -2.74 -3.02 -1.66
C ILE A 80 -4.24 -2.72 -1.59
N ARG A 81 -4.82 -2.11 -2.64
CA ARG A 81 -6.26 -1.87 -2.73
C ARG A 81 -7.04 -3.18 -2.75
N LEU A 82 -6.64 -4.14 -3.59
CA LEU A 82 -7.26 -5.48 -3.59
C LEU A 82 -7.16 -6.16 -2.22
N THR A 83 -6.04 -5.93 -1.51
CA THR A 83 -5.86 -6.45 -0.17
C THR A 83 -6.85 -5.79 0.79
N ILE A 84 -6.96 -4.45 0.75
CA ILE A 84 -7.91 -3.67 1.56
C ILE A 84 -9.37 -4.04 1.28
N ASP A 85 -9.75 -4.13 0.01
CA ASP A 85 -11.11 -4.48 -0.43
C ASP A 85 -11.55 -5.84 0.14
N SER A 86 -10.62 -6.76 0.38
CA SER A 86 -10.92 -8.09 0.93
C SER A 86 -11.23 -8.10 2.43
N TRP A 87 -10.94 -7.01 3.14
CA TRP A 87 -11.13 -6.91 4.58
C TRP A 87 -12.52 -6.42 4.98
N ASP A 88 -13.35 -5.96 4.02
CA ASP A 88 -14.72 -5.49 4.26
C ASP A 88 -14.80 -4.43 5.38
N LEU A 89 -13.93 -3.40 5.28
CA LEU A 89 -13.80 -2.33 6.29
C LEU A 89 -14.99 -1.35 6.34
N GLY A 90 -15.95 -1.47 5.43
CA GLY A 90 -17.09 -0.57 5.32
C GLY A 90 -16.66 0.89 5.13
N ILE A 91 -17.04 1.76 6.08
CA ILE A 91 -16.80 3.21 5.93
C ILE A 91 -15.32 3.62 6.01
N GLY A 92 -14.46 2.79 6.61
CA GLY A 92 -13.02 3.06 6.76
C GLY A 92 -12.18 2.70 5.53
N GLU A 93 -12.79 2.07 4.52
CA GLU A 93 -12.09 1.50 3.37
C GLU A 93 -11.35 2.56 2.54
N GLU A 94 -12.00 3.68 2.22
CA GLU A 94 -11.40 4.75 1.42
C GLU A 94 -10.26 5.47 2.17
N ALA A 95 -10.41 5.70 3.47
CA ALA A 95 -9.36 6.32 4.29
C ALA A 95 -8.12 5.40 4.38
N ALA A 96 -8.32 4.09 4.56
CA ALA A 96 -7.24 3.11 4.53
C ALA A 96 -6.50 3.09 3.18
N LYS A 97 -7.24 3.15 2.06
CA LYS A 97 -6.65 3.23 0.71
C LYS A 97 -5.83 4.49 0.49
N GLU A 98 -6.33 5.65 0.92
CA GLU A 98 -5.63 6.93 0.78
C GLU A 98 -4.32 6.96 1.57
N VAL A 99 -4.34 6.44 2.81
CA VAL A 99 -3.13 6.34 3.64
C VAL A 99 -2.15 5.34 3.04
N ALA A 100 -2.61 4.14 2.66
CA ALA A 100 -1.75 3.12 2.04
C ALA A 100 -1.06 3.64 0.77
N ARG A 101 -1.81 4.36 -0.06
CA ARG A 101 -1.28 5.01 -1.27
C ARG A 101 -0.22 6.05 -0.95
N THR A 102 -0.41 6.83 0.12
CA THR A 102 0.55 7.84 0.58
C THR A 102 1.83 7.17 1.06
N CYS A 103 1.73 6.14 1.90
CA CYS A 103 2.89 5.35 2.36
C CYS A 103 3.68 4.78 1.18
N ILE A 104 3.03 4.11 0.23
CA ILE A 104 3.70 3.54 -0.97
C ILE A 104 4.43 4.63 -1.76
N LYS A 105 3.79 5.77 -1.98
CA LYS A 105 4.42 6.89 -2.70
C LYS A 105 5.68 7.36 -1.98
N GLU A 106 5.63 7.53 -0.67
CA GLU A 106 6.78 7.98 0.13
C GLU A 106 7.93 6.97 0.12
N LYS A 107 7.63 5.67 0.30
CA LYS A 107 8.66 4.62 0.25
C LYS A 107 9.32 4.50 -1.12
N LEU A 108 8.58 4.71 -2.20
CA LEU A 108 9.15 4.69 -3.55
C LEU A 108 9.85 6.00 -3.91
N ALA A 109 9.45 7.12 -3.32
CA ALA A 109 10.14 8.40 -3.49
C ALA A 109 11.50 8.37 -2.79
N SER A 110 11.56 7.92 -1.54
CA SER A 110 12.79 7.84 -0.75
C SER A 110 12.97 6.46 -0.10
N PRO A 111 13.35 5.43 -0.88
CA PRO A 111 13.54 4.09 -0.35
C PRO A 111 14.75 4.02 0.59
N SER A 112 14.62 3.21 1.63
CA SER A 112 15.73 2.92 2.55
C SER A 112 16.88 2.19 1.85
N ALA A 113 18.08 2.27 2.42
CA ALA A 113 19.24 1.53 1.92
C ALA A 113 19.01 0.01 1.84
N GLU A 114 18.15 -0.53 2.72
CA GLU A 114 17.79 -1.94 2.75
C GLU A 114 16.85 -2.32 1.60
N THR A 115 15.92 -1.45 1.22
CA THR A 115 14.91 -1.75 0.19
C THR A 115 15.39 -1.46 -1.23
N ILE A 116 16.38 -0.59 -1.42
CA ILE A 116 16.96 -0.26 -2.73
C ILE A 116 17.35 -1.50 -3.56
N PRO A 117 18.12 -2.49 -3.04
CA PRO A 117 18.51 -3.66 -3.81
C PRO A 117 17.32 -4.50 -4.32
N HIS A 118 16.27 -4.60 -3.52
CA HIS A 118 15.06 -5.34 -3.89
C HIS A 118 14.28 -4.62 -4.98
N LEU A 119 14.09 -3.31 -4.83
CA LEU A 119 13.48 -2.46 -5.85
C LEU A 119 14.28 -2.50 -7.16
N GLU A 120 15.60 -2.40 -7.10
CA GLU A 120 16.44 -2.52 -8.29
C GLU A 120 16.30 -3.88 -8.97
N THR A 121 16.15 -4.96 -8.20
CA THR A 121 15.98 -6.31 -8.74
C THR A 121 14.66 -6.41 -9.49
N VAL A 122 13.56 -5.98 -8.88
CA VAL A 122 12.23 -5.97 -9.51
C VAL A 122 12.25 -5.09 -10.76
N LEU A 123 12.80 -3.87 -10.70
CA LEU A 123 12.87 -2.96 -11.84
C LEU A 123 13.69 -3.49 -13.03
N LYS A 124 14.62 -4.43 -12.79
CA LYS A 124 15.46 -5.04 -13.84
C LYS A 124 14.84 -6.31 -14.45
N GLN A 125 13.73 -6.82 -13.90
CA GLN A 125 13.04 -8.01 -14.41
C GLN A 125 12.13 -7.63 -15.58
N ASP A 126 12.65 -7.77 -16.80
CA ASP A 126 11.97 -7.36 -18.04
C ASP A 126 10.61 -8.05 -18.23
N ASP A 127 10.47 -9.29 -17.76
CA ASP A 127 9.27 -10.12 -17.83
C ASP A 127 8.08 -9.58 -17.03
N LEU A 128 8.34 -8.77 -15.99
CA LEU A 128 7.27 -8.13 -15.21
C LEU A 128 6.61 -6.96 -15.94
N TYR A 129 7.26 -6.40 -16.97
CA TYR A 129 6.88 -5.13 -17.58
C TYR A 129 6.47 -5.26 -19.05
N GLY A 130 5.72 -6.32 -19.39
CA GLY A 130 5.13 -6.50 -20.71
C GLY A 130 3.77 -5.81 -20.91
N GLU A 131 3.12 -5.41 -19.81
CA GLU A 131 1.76 -4.88 -19.77
C GLU A 131 1.73 -3.50 -19.09
N GLU A 132 0.56 -2.87 -19.04
CA GLU A 132 0.34 -1.60 -18.34
C GLU A 132 0.56 -1.71 -16.82
N PHE A 133 0.43 -2.91 -16.27
CA PHE A 133 0.63 -3.26 -14.86
C PHE A 133 1.35 -4.60 -14.71
N ILE A 134 1.99 -4.81 -13.57
CA ILE A 134 2.59 -6.07 -13.18
C ILE A 134 1.45 -7.00 -12.72
N SER A 135 1.32 -8.15 -13.38
CA SER A 135 0.29 -9.16 -13.07
C SER A 135 0.76 -10.19 -12.03
N ASP A 136 2.07 -10.24 -11.73
CA ASP A 136 2.64 -11.16 -10.73
C ASP A 136 2.34 -10.67 -9.30
N ARG A 137 1.23 -11.14 -8.74
CA ARG A 137 0.79 -10.78 -7.39
C ARG A 137 1.74 -11.23 -6.29
N PRO A 138 2.30 -12.46 -6.31
CA PRO A 138 3.32 -12.85 -5.33
C PRO A 138 4.50 -11.89 -5.23
N VAL A 139 5.00 -11.38 -6.37
CA VAL A 139 6.07 -10.36 -6.39
C VAL A 139 5.60 -9.06 -5.75
N LEU A 140 4.39 -8.58 -6.09
CA LEU A 140 3.84 -7.35 -5.53
C LEU A 140 3.59 -7.45 -4.02
N GLN A 141 3.04 -8.56 -3.55
CA GLN A 141 2.78 -8.81 -2.13
C GLN A 141 4.08 -8.87 -1.33
N SER A 142 5.09 -9.60 -1.82
CA SER A 142 6.40 -9.66 -1.18
C SER A 142 7.05 -8.28 -1.09
N LEU A 143 6.87 -7.46 -2.13
CA LEU A 143 7.40 -6.11 -2.14
C LEU A 143 6.62 -5.16 -1.21
N LEU A 144 5.30 -5.29 -1.11
CA LEU A 144 4.50 -4.54 -0.12
C LEU A 144 4.90 -4.90 1.31
N GLU A 145 5.07 -6.19 1.62
CA GLU A 145 5.55 -6.66 2.93
C GLU A 145 6.91 -6.07 3.29
N LEU A 146 7.79 -5.89 2.30
CA LEU A 146 9.11 -5.30 2.47
C LEU A 146 9.07 -3.76 2.59
N LEU A 147 8.22 -3.09 1.80
CA LEU A 147 8.17 -1.63 1.77
C LEU A 147 7.39 -1.03 2.94
N LEU A 148 6.29 -1.66 3.35
CA LEU A 148 5.43 -1.20 4.43
C LEU A 148 5.94 -1.75 5.76
N THR A 149 6.53 -0.86 6.55
CA THR A 149 6.94 -1.15 7.93
C THR A 149 5.73 -1.34 8.83
N ASP A 150 5.94 -1.91 10.01
CA ASP A 150 4.87 -2.07 11.00
C ASP A 150 4.20 -0.73 11.38
N SER A 151 4.96 0.38 11.34
CA SER A 151 4.41 1.72 11.55
C SER A 151 3.48 2.17 10.42
N ASP A 152 3.81 1.85 9.16
CA ASP A 152 2.95 2.20 8.02
C ASP A 152 1.67 1.35 8.05
N LYS A 153 1.81 0.07 8.40
CA LYS A 153 0.70 -0.86 8.58
C LYS A 153 -0.25 -0.39 9.67
N GLU A 154 0.30 0.07 10.79
CA GLU A 154 -0.48 0.66 11.86
C GLU A 154 -1.22 1.93 11.42
N GLU A 155 -0.57 2.81 10.65
CA GLU A 155 -1.20 4.03 10.16
C GLU A 155 -2.41 3.72 9.26
N ILE A 156 -2.27 2.74 8.38
CA ILE A 156 -3.36 2.23 7.54
C ILE A 156 -4.48 1.67 8.42
N ALA A 157 -4.13 0.93 9.48
CA ALA A 157 -5.10 0.37 10.41
C ALA A 157 -5.89 1.43 11.18
N ILE A 158 -5.20 2.48 11.63
CA ILE A 158 -5.84 3.60 12.33
C ILE A 158 -6.77 4.36 11.39
N ALA A 159 -6.39 4.52 10.12
CA ALA A 159 -7.24 5.17 9.12
C ALA A 159 -8.52 4.37 8.80
N ALA A 160 -8.47 3.05 8.97
CA ALA A 160 -9.60 2.14 8.77
C ALA A 160 -10.64 2.16 9.91
N ALA A 161 -10.28 2.67 11.09
CA ALA A 161 -11.08 2.61 12.32
C ALA A 161 -12.04 3.79 12.49
#